data_AF-K1RYV5-F1
#
_entry.id   AF-K1RYV5-F1
#
_cell.length_a   1.000
_cell.length_b   1.000
_cell.length_c   1.000
_cell.angle_alpha   90.00
_cell.angle_beta   90.00
_cell.angle_gamma   90.00
#
_symmetry.space_group_name_H-M   'P 1'
#
loop_
_entity.id
_entity.type
_entity.pdbx_description
1 polymer ?
#
loop_
_entity_poly.entity_id
_entity_poly.type
_entity_poly.pdbx_seq_one_letter_code
_entity_poly.pdbx_strand_id
1 'polypeptide(L)' 'APDMLLAAMEQLGADPDKTVFVGDSEVDIATARAADLPCISVLWGFRDRDVLERAGAQQFAADIAQLQALLG' A
#
# COMPACT_ATOMS: atom_id res chain seq x y z
N ALA A 1 7.94 -10.85 0.16
CA ALA A 1 9.21 -10.45 -0.48
C ALA A 1 8.84 -9.52 -1.64
N PRO A 2 9.50 -8.36 -1.81
CA PRO A 2 9.10 -7.30 -2.73
C PRO A 2 9.38 -7.61 -4.21
N ASP A 3 9.99 -8.75 -4.52
CA ASP A 3 10.50 -9.10 -5.85
C ASP A 3 9.43 -9.00 -6.94
N MET A 4 8.21 -9.47 -6.67
CA MET A 4 7.11 -9.38 -7.64
C MET A 4 6.63 -7.94 -7.87
N LEU A 5 6.64 -7.11 -6.82
CA LEU A 5 6.26 -5.70 -6.92
C LEU A 5 7.29 -4.93 -7.74
N LEU A 6 8.58 -5.12 -7.45
CA LEU A 6 9.68 -4.49 -8.19
C LEU A 6 9.68 -4.92 -9.66
N ALA A 7 9.50 -6.21 -9.94
CA ALA A 7 9.41 -6.71 -11.31
C ALA A 7 8.18 -6.16 -12.06
N ALA A 8 7.05 -5.96 -11.37
CA ALA A 8 5.87 -5.34 -11.96
C ALA A 8 6.11 -3.86 -12.27
N MET A 9 6.74 -3.11 -11.36
CA MET A 9 7.10 -1.72 -11.58
C MET A 9 8.04 -1.55 -12.77
N GLU A 10 9.06 -2.41 -12.88
CA GLU A 10 10.00 -2.41 -14.01
C GLU A 10 9.28 -2.66 -15.34
N GLN A 11 8.39 -3.65 -15.39
CA GLN A 11 7.60 -3.96 -16.60
C GLN A 11 6.65 -2.83 -17.01
N LEU A 12 6.12 -2.10 -16.03
CA LEU A 12 5.21 -0.98 -16.27
C LEU A 12 5.96 0.34 -16.53
N GLY A 13 7.28 0.39 -16.33
CA GLY A 13 8.05 1.63 -16.36
C GLY A 13 7.61 2.62 -15.28
N ALA A 14 7.18 2.12 -14.13
CA ALA A 14 6.64 2.93 -13.05
C ALA A 14 7.75 3.68 -12.30
N ASP A 15 7.55 4.98 -12.11
CA ASP A 15 8.44 5.84 -11.32
C ASP A 15 8.15 5.63 -9.83
N PRO A 16 9.12 5.20 -9.01
CA PRO A 16 8.93 5.01 -7.56
C PRO A 16 8.38 6.26 -6.87
N ASP A 17 8.80 7.46 -7.30
CA ASP A 17 8.36 8.73 -6.72
C ASP A 17 6.88 9.05 -7.03
N LYS A 18 6.29 8.34 -8.00
CA LYS A 18 4.88 8.45 -8.42
C LYS A 18 4.11 7.16 -8.21
N THR A 19 4.67 6.23 -7.45
CA THR A 19 4.06 4.92 -7.20
C THR A 19 3.68 4.83 -5.73
N VAL A 20 2.50 4.26 -5.48
CA VAL A 20 2.02 3.93 -4.14
C VAL A 20 1.47 2.52 -4.13
N PHE A 21 1.75 1.79 -3.06
CA PHE A 21 1.18 0.48 -2.82
C PHE A 21 -0.16 0.62 -2.09
N VAL A 22 -1.17 -0.15 -2.51
CA VAL A 22 -2.48 -0.16 -1.85
C VAL A 22 -2.78 -1.60 -1.44
N GLY A 23 -3.11 -1.81 -0.17
CA GLY A 23 -3.37 -3.13 0.38
C GLY A 23 -4.15 -3.10 1.69
N ASP A 24 -4.48 -4.26 2.23
CA ASP A 24 -5.37 -4.43 3.37
C ASP A 24 -4.80 -5.38 4.44
N SER A 25 -3.51 -5.70 4.36
CA SER A 25 -2.85 -6.62 5.27
C SER A 25 -1.47 -6.15 5.76
N GLU A 26 -1.01 -6.78 6.83
CA GLU A 26 0.36 -6.63 7.34
C GLU A 26 1.44 -7.00 6.30
N VAL A 27 1.11 -7.94 5.40
CA VAL A 27 2.02 -8.39 4.33
C VAL A 27 2.18 -7.30 3.28
N ASP A 28 1.12 -6.55 2.98
CA ASP A 28 1.15 -5.43 2.03
C ASP A 28 2.04 -4.30 2.54
N ILE A 29 1.87 -3.95 3.82
CA ILE A 29 2.68 -2.93 4.49
C ILE A 29 4.16 -3.32 4.49
N ALA A 30 4.47 -4.58 4.81
CA ALA A 30 5.82 -5.10 4.76
C ALA A 30 6.39 -5.11 3.34
N THR A 31 5.58 -5.44 2.34
CA THR A 31 5.98 -5.48 0.93
C THR A 31 6.27 -4.09 0.39
N ALA A 32 5.40 -3.12 0.65
CA ALA A 32 5.60 -1.72 0.28
C ALA A 32 6.86 -1.14 0.91
N ARG A 33 7.05 -1.37 2.23
CA ARG A 33 8.27 -0.95 2.94
C ARG A 33 9.53 -1.57 2.36
N ALA A 34 9.50 -2.86 2.01
CA ALA A 34 10.65 -3.53 1.43
C ALA A 34 10.98 -3.05 0.01
N ALA A 35 10.01 -2.45 -0.69
CA ALA A 35 10.19 -1.80 -1.99
C ALA A 35 10.43 -0.28 -1.89
N ASP A 36 10.57 0.26 -0.68
CA ASP A 36 10.70 1.70 -0.39
C ASP A 36 9.56 2.55 -0.99
N LEU A 37 8.35 1.99 -1.00
CA LEU A 37 7.16 2.65 -1.52
C LEU A 37 6.21 3.11 -0.39
N PRO A 38 5.52 4.25 -0.57
CA PRO A 38 4.39 4.61 0.27
C PRO A 38 3.30 3.52 0.23
N CYS A 39 2.56 3.36 1.32
CA CYS A 39 1.47 2.40 1.42
C CYS A 39 0.19 3.05 1.94
N ILE A 40 -0.92 2.87 1.22
CA ILE A 40 -2.27 3.24 1.66
C ILE A 40 -3.00 1.96 2.06
N SER A 41 -3.40 1.87 3.33
CA SER A 41 -4.11 0.71 3.85
C SER A 41 -5.63 0.90 3.77
N VAL A 42 -6.34 0.01 3.08
CA VAL A 42 -7.80 0.11 2.95
C VAL A 42 -8.51 -0.63 4.09
N LEU A 43 -9.56 -0.02 4.65
CA LEU A 43 -10.28 -0.55 5.82
C LEU A 43 -11.52 -1.37 5.47
N TRP A 44 -11.86 -1.48 4.19
CA TRP A 44 -12.95 -2.34 3.69
C TRP A 44 -12.46 -3.72 3.24
N GLY A 45 -11.22 -4.08 3.60
CA GLY A 45 -10.60 -5.36 3.31
C GLY A 45 -10.70 -6.39 4.45
N PHE A 46 -9.67 -7.21 4.58
CA PHE A 46 -9.66 -8.42 5.40
C PHE A 46 -9.15 -8.21 6.83
N ARG A 47 -8.44 -7.10 7.11
CA ARG A 47 -7.89 -6.78 8.43
C ARG A 47 -8.55 -5.57 9.06
N ASP A 48 -8.71 -5.66 10.38
CA ASP A 48 -9.12 -4.52 11.19
C ASP A 48 -8.02 -3.46 11.25
N ARG A 49 -8.44 -2.20 11.44
CA ARG A 49 -7.56 -1.04 11.55
C ARG A 49 -6.44 -1.22 12.57
N ASP A 50 -6.74 -1.79 13.73
CA ASP A 50 -5.76 -2.00 14.81
C ASP A 50 -4.61 -2.93 14.40
N VAL A 51 -4.88 -3.91 13.54
CA VAL A 51 -3.85 -4.83 13.02
C VAL A 51 -2.91 -4.07 12.07
N LEU A 52 -3.49 -3.26 11.19
CA LEU A 52 -2.76 -2.46 10.21
C LEU A 52 -1.91 -1.38 10.90
N GLU A 53 -2.44 -0.72 11.94
CA GLU A 53 -1.67 0.23 12.76
C GLU A 53 -0.47 -0.44 13.43
N ARG A 54 -0.64 -1.63 14.02
CA ARG A 54 0.47 -2.38 14.64
C ARG A 54 1.51 -2.85 13.61
N ALA A 55 1.09 -3.13 12.38
CA ALA A 55 1.99 -3.45 11.28
C ALA A 55 2.73 -2.20 10.75
N GLY A 56 2.36 -1.00 11.19
CA GLY A 56 3.02 0.26 10.86
C GLY A 56 2.39 1.00 9.67
N ALA A 57 1.12 0.74 9.35
CA ALA A 57 0.37 1.55 8.40
C ALA A 57 0.27 3.01 8.91
N GLN A 58 0.44 3.95 7.99
CA GLN A 58 0.40 5.39 8.29
C GLN A 58 -0.76 6.11 7.58
N GLN A 59 -1.24 5.57 6.47
CA GLN A 59 -2.37 6.11 5.73
C GLN A 59 -3.47 5.07 5.63
N PHE A 60 -4.70 5.53 5.80
CA PHE A 60 -5.88 4.68 5.80
C PHE A 60 -6.95 5.26 4.90
N ALA A 61 -7.60 4.41 4.12
CA ALA A 61 -8.81 4.76 3.38
C ALA A 61 -9.98 3.93 3.91
N ALA A 62 -11.08 4.57 4.29
CA ALA A 62 -12.28 3.89 4.76
C ALA A 62 -13.24 3.48 3.62
N ASP A 63 -13.14 4.14 2.47
CA ASP A 63 -13.87 3.82 1.26
C ASP A 63 -13.08 4.24 -0.01
N ILE A 64 -13.63 3.89 -1.18
CA ILE A 64 -13.05 4.21 -2.48
C ILE A 64 -12.91 5.72 -2.69
N ALA A 65 -13.83 6.54 -2.16
CA ALA A 65 -13.77 7.99 -2.33
C ALA A 65 -12.58 8.59 -1.56
N GLN A 66 -12.32 8.10 -0.35
CA GLN A 66 -11.13 8.49 0.42
C GLN A 66 -9.83 8.03 -0.25
N LEU A 67 -9.80 6.80 -0.78
CA LEU A 67 -8.63 6.33 -1.52
C LEU A 67 -8.36 7.21 -2.74
N GLN A 68 -9.38 7.56 -3.51
CA GLN A 68 -9.23 8.47 -4.65
C GLN A 68 -8.70 9.84 -4.20
N ALA A 69 -9.20 10.39 -3.09
CA ALA A 69 -8.72 11.66 -2.55
C ALA A 69 -7.25 11.62 -2.09
N LEU A 70 -6.74 10.46 -1.65
CA LEU A 70 -5.34 10.26 -1.26
C LEU A 70 -4.40 10.12 -2.47
N LEU A 71 -4.91 9.66 -3.62
CA LEU A 71 -4.13 9.47 -4.84
C LEU A 71 -3.93 10.76 -5.66
N GLY A 72 -4.76 11.78 -5.44
CA GLY A 72 -4.72 13.06 -6.17
C GLY A 72 -5.68 13.10 -7.35
#